data_AF-A0A6G2PUK7-F1
#
_entry.id   AF-A0A6G2PUK7-F1
#
_cell.length_a   1.000
_cell.length_b   1.000
_cell.length_c   1.000
_cell.angle_alpha   90.00
_cell.angle_beta   90.00
_cell.angle_gamma   90.00
#
_symmetry.space_group_name_H-M   'P 1'
#
loop_
_entity.id
_entity.type
_entity.pdbx_description
1 polymer ?
#
loop_
_entity_poly.entity_id
_entity_poly.type
_entity_poly.pdbx_seq_one_letter_code
_entity_poly.pdbx_strand_id
1 'polypeptide(L)'
;MIRIVTTRRLQRLEQNADRARARVREVQAQADTALGRHVHNAVELTARAEQAEAAASAARWDKDTAETEAKRLREHVGELEDALERAEATTDEVGVLLSGAMKELSVSRQELLLKDIAIGRLREELEAEPVEGQSLTVLLHHGEPHTIYVSRGDAHADTATHGLPADHVWKPCDDRPPAAFTWRCEAFIYNPVSNGFRRLHMPAPKQIEGAA
;
A
#
# COMPACT_ATOMS: atom_id res chain seq x y z
N MET A 1 79.85 89.72 60.25
CA MET A 1 79.91 90.47 58.97
C MET A 1 78.49 90.66 58.46
N ILE A 2 77.89 91.83 58.65
CA ILE A 2 76.51 92.13 58.24
C ILE A 2 76.56 92.75 56.83
N ARG A 3 75.96 92.09 55.83
CA ARG A 3 75.86 92.63 54.48
C ARG A 3 74.63 93.55 54.40
N ILE A 4 74.87 94.85 54.21
CA ILE A 4 73.79 95.83 53.96
C ILE A 4 73.21 95.53 52.57
N VAL A 5 71.97 95.04 52.55
CA VAL A 5 71.23 94.81 51.32
C VAL A 5 70.63 96.13 50.87
N THR A 6 70.96 96.56 49.66
CA THR A 6 70.38 97.78 49.09
C THR A 6 68.91 97.54 48.74
N THR A 7 68.08 98.57 48.88
CA THR A 7 66.63 98.54 48.57
C THR A 7 66.33 97.96 47.18
N ARG A 8 67.21 98.23 46.20
CA ARG A 8 67.12 97.69 44.83
C ARG A 8 67.23 96.16 44.75
N ARG A 9 68.02 95.52 45.63
CA ARG A 9 68.17 94.06 45.67
C ARG A 9 66.95 93.39 46.32
N LEU A 10 66.37 93.99 47.35
CA LEU A 10 65.11 93.52 47.93
C LEU A 10 63.98 93.59 46.90
N GLN A 11 63.83 94.72 46.20
CA GLN A 11 62.82 94.88 45.16
C GLN A 11 62.95 93.84 44.02
N ARG A 12 64.19 93.49 43.61
CA ARG A 12 64.41 92.41 42.62
C ARG A 12 64.06 91.02 43.15
N LEU A 13 64.35 90.74 44.41
CA LEU A 13 64.00 89.47 45.03
C LEU A 13 62.49 89.33 45.17
N GLU A 14 61.79 90.40 45.54
CA GLU A 14 60.33 90.46 45.59
C GLU A 14 59.71 90.23 44.20
N GLN A 15 60.18 90.95 43.18
CA GLN A 15 59.74 90.73 41.79
C GLN A 15 60.03 89.29 41.30
N ASN A 16 61.16 88.70 41.68
CA ASN A 16 61.47 87.33 41.32
C ASN A 16 60.60 86.33 42.07
N ALA A 17 60.30 86.58 43.35
CA ALA A 17 59.39 85.76 44.13
C ALA A 17 57.96 85.80 43.56
N ASP A 18 57.49 86.98 43.15
CA ASP A 18 56.18 87.13 42.53
C ASP A 18 56.10 86.44 41.16
N ARG A 19 57.14 86.54 40.34
CA ARG A 19 57.25 85.77 39.09
C ARG A 19 57.27 84.27 39.34
N ALA A 20 58.00 83.80 40.35
CA ALA A 20 58.06 82.38 40.70
C ALA A 20 56.68 81.88 41.16
N ARG A 21 55.97 82.65 42.01
CA ARG A 21 54.59 82.34 42.44
C ARG A 21 53.63 82.30 41.26
N ALA A 22 53.73 83.27 40.34
CA ALA A 22 52.90 83.30 39.13
C ALA A 22 53.13 82.05 38.26
N ARG A 23 54.39 81.65 38.03
CA ARG A 23 54.73 80.42 37.29
C ARG A 23 54.23 79.16 37.97
N VAL A 24 54.36 79.05 39.29
CA VAL A 24 53.84 77.89 40.03
C VAL A 24 52.32 77.78 39.87
N ARG A 25 51.58 78.90 39.94
CA ARG A 25 50.13 78.90 39.71
C ARG A 25 49.76 78.50 38.28
N GLU A 26 50.51 78.99 37.29
CA GLU A 26 50.30 78.63 35.88
C GLU A 26 50.55 77.14 35.64
N VAL A 27 51.66 76.61 36.14
CA VAL A 27 51.99 75.17 36.05
C VAL A 27 50.93 74.32 36.77
N GLN A 28 50.48 74.75 37.95
CA GLN A 28 49.41 74.06 38.67
C GLN A 28 48.11 74.05 37.85
N ALA A 29 47.70 75.19 37.28
CA ALA A 29 46.50 75.28 36.44
C ALA A 29 46.60 74.39 35.18
N GLN A 30 47.78 74.33 34.55
CA GLN A 30 48.04 73.43 33.43
C GLN A 30 47.99 71.96 33.84
N ALA A 31 48.57 71.62 34.99
CA ALA A 31 48.54 70.26 35.55
C ALA A 31 47.11 69.82 35.90
N ASP A 32 46.33 70.68 36.55
CA ASP A 32 44.93 70.43 36.89
C ASP A 32 44.08 70.24 35.62
N THR A 33 44.33 71.05 34.58
CA THR A 33 43.67 70.91 33.27
C THR A 33 44.05 69.60 32.58
N ALA A 34 45.32 69.20 32.64
CA ALA A 34 45.79 67.94 32.09
C ALA A 34 45.21 66.74 32.85
N LEU A 35 45.16 66.80 34.19
CA LEU A 35 44.54 65.80 35.03
C LEU A 35 43.04 65.68 34.77
N GLY A 36 42.32 66.81 34.63
CA GLY A 36 40.90 66.82 34.30
C GLY A 36 40.62 66.12 32.97
N ARG A 37 41.43 66.40 31.92
CA ARG A 37 41.33 65.70 30.63
C ARG A 37 41.64 64.21 30.75
N HIS A 38 42.66 63.85 31.52
CA HIS A 38 43.01 62.44 31.73
C HIS A 38 41.89 61.68 32.45
N VAL A 39 41.34 62.23 33.52
CA VAL A 39 40.21 61.64 34.26
C VAL A 39 39.00 61.49 33.35
N HIS A 40 38.67 62.52 32.56
CA HIS A 40 37.56 62.45 31.62
C HIS A 40 37.77 61.35 30.56
N ASN A 41 38.95 61.30 29.93
CA ASN A 41 39.28 60.24 28.96
C ASN A 41 39.24 58.85 29.59
N ALA A 42 39.72 58.70 30.83
CA ALA A 42 39.66 57.42 31.54
C ALA A 42 38.21 56.98 31.77
N VAL A 43 37.32 57.88 32.19
CA VAL A 43 35.89 57.59 32.36
C VAL A 43 35.23 57.22 31.03
N GLU A 44 35.53 57.95 29.94
CA GLU A 44 34.99 57.61 28.62
C GLU A 44 35.45 56.24 28.12
N LEU A 45 36.74 55.92 28.30
CA LEU A 45 37.28 54.62 27.90
C LEU A 45 36.69 53.48 28.73
N THR A 46 36.51 53.68 30.04
CA THR A 46 35.81 52.71 30.89
C THR A 46 34.37 52.50 30.42
N ALA A 47 33.61 53.57 30.16
CA ALA A 47 32.24 53.45 29.68
C ALA A 47 32.15 52.72 28.32
N ARG A 48 33.09 52.99 27.40
CA ARG A 48 33.17 52.26 26.12
C ARG A 48 33.55 50.79 26.32
N ALA A 49 34.46 50.49 27.24
CA ALA A 49 34.83 49.12 27.56
C ALA A 49 33.64 48.35 28.15
N GLU A 50 32.93 48.93 29.12
CA GLU A 50 31.72 48.34 29.71
C GLU A 50 30.63 48.12 28.65
N GLN A 51 30.41 49.08 27.76
CA GLN A 51 29.44 48.92 26.67
C GLN A 51 29.85 47.81 25.70
N ALA A 52 31.14 47.70 25.36
CA ALA A 52 31.66 46.64 24.49
C ALA A 52 31.54 45.26 25.16
N GLU A 53 31.80 45.16 26.46
CA GLU A 53 31.64 43.93 27.23
C GLU A 53 30.17 43.49 27.30
N ALA A 54 29.24 44.44 27.51
CA ALA A 54 27.81 44.18 27.49
C ALA A 54 27.35 43.69 26.11
N ALA A 55 27.79 44.35 25.03
CA ALA A 55 27.48 43.93 23.66
C ALA A 55 28.06 42.54 23.33
N ALA A 56 29.30 42.26 23.77
CA ALA A 56 29.92 40.94 23.58
C ALA A 56 29.16 39.85 24.35
N SER A 57 28.64 40.16 25.53
CA SER A 57 27.86 39.22 26.34
C SER A 57 26.50 38.92 25.70
N ALA A 58 25.82 39.95 25.18
CA ALA A 58 24.58 39.78 24.41
C ALA A 58 24.82 38.92 23.16
N ALA A 59 25.87 39.21 22.38
CA ALA A 59 26.19 38.44 21.19
C ALA A 59 26.52 36.96 21.48
N ARG A 60 27.12 36.65 22.63
CA ARG A 60 27.33 35.26 23.08
C ARG A 60 26.01 34.57 23.38
N TRP A 61 25.10 35.23 24.08
CA TRP A 61 23.78 34.67 24.37
C TRP A 61 22.96 34.41 23.10
N ASP A 62 22.97 35.34 22.16
CA ASP A 62 22.30 35.18 20.86
C ASP A 62 22.88 34.01 20.07
N LYS A 63 24.22 33.86 20.09
CA LYS A 63 24.90 32.73 19.46
C LYS A 63 24.49 31.41 20.10
N ASP A 64 24.51 31.29 21.42
CA ASP A 64 24.14 30.06 22.12
C ASP A 64 22.67 29.69 21.82
N THR A 65 21.78 30.69 21.79
CA THR A 65 20.38 30.52 21.38
C THR A 65 20.29 29.97 19.95
N ALA A 66 20.97 30.59 18.99
CA ALA A 66 20.98 30.14 17.59
C ALA A 66 21.56 28.72 17.45
N GLU A 67 22.59 28.37 18.22
CA GLU A 67 23.16 27.01 18.21
C GLU A 67 22.16 25.97 18.74
N THR A 68 21.42 26.28 19.81
CA THR A 68 20.38 25.37 20.32
C THR A 68 19.21 25.21 19.34
N GLU A 69 18.77 26.28 18.70
CA GLU A 69 17.73 26.21 17.67
C GLU A 69 18.20 25.41 16.45
N ALA A 70 19.44 25.64 15.98
CA ALA A 70 20.01 24.88 14.88
C ALA A 70 20.12 23.39 15.21
N LYS A 71 20.48 23.03 16.44
CA LYS A 71 20.49 21.63 16.89
C LYS A 71 19.09 21.03 16.83
N ARG A 72 18.09 21.72 17.38
CA ARG A 72 16.69 21.27 17.36
C ARG A 72 16.17 21.09 15.93
N LEU A 73 16.47 22.03 15.04
CA LEU A 73 16.08 21.94 13.63
C LEU A 73 16.72 20.72 12.94
N ARG A 74 17.99 20.42 13.21
CA ARG A 74 18.63 19.20 12.66
C ARG A 74 17.97 17.93 13.18
N GLU A 75 17.61 17.88 14.46
CA GLU A 75 16.86 16.75 15.03
C GLU A 75 15.50 16.58 14.33
N HIS A 76 14.75 17.67 14.12
CA HIS A 76 13.46 17.62 13.42
C HIS A 76 13.60 17.22 11.95
N VAL A 77 14.66 17.65 11.27
CA VAL A 77 14.95 17.22 9.88
C VAL A 77 15.19 15.72 9.83
N GLY A 78 15.98 15.17 10.76
CA GLY A 78 16.19 13.71 10.84
C GLY A 78 14.89 12.94 11.08
N GLU A 79 14.03 13.41 11.99
CA GLU A 79 12.71 12.80 12.21
C GLU A 79 11.81 12.82 10.96
N LEU A 80 11.89 13.89 10.16
CA LEU A 80 11.14 14.01 8.91
C LEU A 80 11.71 13.10 7.81
N GLU A 81 13.03 12.96 7.73
CA GLU A 81 13.69 12.01 6.81
C GLU A 81 13.27 10.57 7.12
N ASP A 82 13.32 10.16 8.40
CA ASP A 82 12.86 8.83 8.84
C ASP A 82 11.36 8.61 8.58
N ALA A 83 10.54 9.66 8.69
CA ALA A 83 9.12 9.59 8.38
C ALA A 83 8.85 9.46 6.88
N LEU A 84 9.63 10.16 6.05
CA LEU A 84 9.56 10.07 4.61
C LEU A 84 9.94 8.66 4.13
N GLU A 85 11.05 8.11 4.64
CA GLU A 85 11.49 6.75 4.29
C GLU A 85 10.40 5.70 4.63
N ARG A 86 9.78 5.81 5.80
CA ARG A 86 8.66 4.91 6.17
C ARG A 86 7.44 5.08 5.27
N ALA A 87 7.14 6.31 4.84
CA ALA A 87 6.03 6.58 3.94
C ALA A 87 6.30 6.04 2.53
N GLU A 88 7.53 6.14 2.04
CA GLU A 88 7.96 5.55 0.78
C GLU A 88 7.85 4.03 0.82
N ALA A 89 8.37 3.38 1.87
CA ALA A 89 8.25 1.93 2.05
C ALA A 89 6.77 1.47 2.08
N THR A 90 5.90 2.19 2.78
CA THR A 90 4.47 1.89 2.82
C THR A 90 3.82 2.04 1.43
N THR A 91 4.26 3.04 0.66
CA THR A 91 3.74 3.28 -0.70
C THR A 91 4.14 2.14 -1.64
N ASP A 92 5.37 1.65 -1.54
CA ASP A 92 5.83 0.50 -2.31
C ASP A 92 5.06 -0.79 -1.96
N GLU A 93 4.83 -1.05 -0.67
CA GLU A 93 4.02 -2.19 -0.21
C GLU A 93 2.59 -2.13 -0.77
N VAL A 94 1.95 -0.96 -0.70
CA VAL A 94 0.61 -0.75 -1.27
C VAL A 94 0.62 -0.94 -2.79
N GLY A 95 1.67 -0.50 -3.48
CA GLY A 95 1.85 -0.72 -4.91
C GLY A 95 1.89 -2.21 -5.28
N VAL A 96 2.63 -3.01 -4.51
CA VAL A 96 2.71 -4.47 -4.69
C VAL A 96 1.35 -5.13 -4.44
N LEU A 97 0.66 -4.78 -3.35
CA LEU A 97 -0.66 -5.34 -3.02
C LEU A 97 -1.70 -5.01 -4.08
N LEU A 98 -1.72 -3.76 -4.57
CA LEU A 98 -2.66 -3.33 -5.61
C LEU A 98 -2.43 -4.08 -6.92
N SER A 99 -1.16 -4.26 -7.32
CA SER A 99 -0.80 -5.05 -8.52
C SER A 99 -1.25 -6.51 -8.40
N GLY A 100 -1.06 -7.11 -7.22
CA GLY A 100 -1.56 -8.46 -6.92
C GLY A 100 -3.07 -8.57 -7.05
N ALA A 101 -3.81 -7.68 -6.38
CA ALA A 101 -5.27 -7.64 -6.43
C ALA A 101 -5.82 -7.42 -7.86
N MET A 102 -5.19 -6.55 -8.65
CA MET A 102 -5.58 -6.34 -10.05
C MET A 102 -5.37 -7.59 -10.90
N LYS A 103 -4.28 -8.32 -10.67
CA LYS A 103 -3.99 -9.58 -11.37
C LYS A 103 -5.03 -10.65 -11.02
N GLU A 104 -5.33 -10.83 -9.73
CA GLU A 104 -6.36 -11.77 -9.26
C GLU A 104 -7.74 -11.42 -9.83
N LEU A 105 -8.14 -10.15 -9.76
CA LEU A 105 -9.41 -9.69 -10.31
C LEU A 105 -9.52 -9.97 -11.82
N SER A 106 -8.43 -9.77 -12.57
CA SER A 106 -8.37 -10.07 -14.00
C SER A 106 -8.59 -11.56 -14.27
N VAL A 107 -7.91 -12.43 -13.52
CA VAL A 107 -8.08 -13.89 -13.62
C VAL A 107 -9.51 -14.29 -13.27
N SER A 108 -10.05 -13.83 -12.14
CA SER A 108 -11.44 -14.13 -11.75
C SER A 108 -12.46 -13.64 -12.78
N ARG A 109 -12.23 -12.47 -13.38
CA ARG A 109 -13.10 -11.96 -14.46
C ARG A 109 -13.04 -12.85 -15.70
N GLN A 110 -11.86 -13.31 -16.09
CA GLN A 110 -11.71 -14.23 -17.22
C GLN A 110 -12.40 -15.57 -16.94
N GLU A 111 -12.26 -16.11 -15.73
CA GLU A 111 -12.96 -17.34 -15.33
C GLU A 111 -14.49 -17.19 -15.35
N LEU A 112 -15.02 -16.05 -14.87
CA LEU A 112 -16.45 -15.76 -14.93
C LEU A 112 -16.94 -15.69 -16.37
N LEU A 113 -16.21 -15.01 -17.27
CA LEU A 113 -16.57 -14.97 -18.69
C LEU A 113 -16.61 -16.37 -19.32
N LEU A 114 -15.65 -17.24 -19.00
CA LEU A 114 -15.65 -18.62 -19.48
C LEU A 114 -16.83 -19.43 -18.93
N LYS A 115 -17.16 -19.25 -17.65
CA LYS A 115 -18.32 -19.89 -17.02
C LYS A 115 -19.63 -19.40 -17.62
N ASP A 116 -19.77 -18.10 -17.90
CA ASP A 116 -20.97 -17.53 -18.53
C ASP A 116 -21.19 -18.10 -19.93
N ILE A 117 -20.11 -18.24 -20.72
CA ILE A 117 -20.17 -18.89 -22.05
C ILE A 117 -20.61 -20.35 -21.92
N ALA A 118 -20.04 -21.10 -20.97
CA ALA A 118 -20.38 -22.50 -20.75
C ALA A 118 -21.85 -22.66 -20.32
N ILE A 119 -22.32 -21.80 -19.41
CA ILE A 119 -23.73 -21.77 -18.99
C ILE A 119 -24.64 -21.44 -20.18
N GLY A 120 -24.25 -20.50 -21.04
CA GLY A 120 -24.98 -20.17 -22.26
C GLY A 120 -25.17 -21.40 -23.17
N ARG A 121 -24.08 -22.13 -23.44
CA ARG A 121 -24.13 -23.37 -24.24
C ARG A 121 -25.00 -24.45 -23.61
N LEU A 122 -24.85 -24.69 -22.30
CA LEU A 122 -25.67 -25.67 -21.59
C LEU A 122 -27.15 -25.30 -21.61
N ARG A 123 -27.48 -24.00 -21.54
CA ARG A 123 -28.86 -23.53 -21.69
C ARG A 123 -29.39 -23.76 -23.10
N GLU A 124 -28.61 -23.46 -24.14
CA GLU A 124 -28.97 -23.76 -25.53
C GLU A 124 -29.20 -25.26 -25.74
N GLU A 125 -28.36 -26.13 -25.18
CA GLU A 125 -28.52 -27.59 -25.23
C GLU A 125 -29.78 -28.08 -24.49
N LEU A 126 -30.12 -27.46 -23.36
CA LEU A 126 -31.32 -27.78 -22.58
C LEU A 126 -32.61 -27.27 -23.26
N GLU A 127 -32.55 -26.12 -23.93
CA GLU A 127 -33.67 -25.53 -24.66
C GLU A 127 -33.86 -26.16 -26.05
N ALA A 128 -32.86 -26.87 -26.57
CA ALA A 128 -32.97 -27.57 -27.85
C ALA A 128 -34.08 -28.62 -27.79
N GLU A 129 -35.10 -28.44 -28.64
CA GLU A 129 -36.17 -29.41 -28.77
C GLU A 129 -35.64 -30.74 -29.34
N PRO A 130 -36.19 -31.89 -28.89
CA PRO A 130 -35.83 -33.17 -29.46
C PRO A 130 -36.11 -33.20 -30.97
N VAL A 131 -35.13 -33.64 -31.76
CA VAL A 131 -35.28 -33.73 -33.23
C VAL A 131 -35.95 -35.05 -33.58
N GLU A 132 -36.83 -35.06 -34.59
CA GLU A 132 -37.41 -36.30 -35.10
C GLU A 132 -36.31 -37.31 -35.46
N GLY A 133 -36.43 -38.53 -34.95
CA GLY A 133 -35.39 -39.56 -35.13
C GLY A 133 -34.32 -39.59 -34.03
N GLN A 134 -34.26 -38.58 -33.14
CA GLN A 134 -33.34 -38.61 -32.00
C GLN A 134 -33.63 -39.82 -31.12
N SER A 135 -32.60 -40.63 -30.88
CA SER A 135 -32.72 -41.82 -30.06
C SER A 135 -32.30 -41.56 -28.60
N LEU A 136 -33.01 -42.16 -27.66
CA LEU A 136 -32.57 -42.31 -26.27
C LEU A 136 -32.47 -43.80 -25.95
N THR A 137 -31.55 -44.18 -25.07
CA THR A 137 -31.42 -45.56 -24.59
C THR A 137 -31.78 -45.61 -23.12
N VAL A 138 -32.77 -46.43 -22.76
CA VAL A 138 -33.09 -46.73 -21.37
C VAL A 138 -32.35 -47.99 -20.98
N LEU A 139 -31.49 -47.88 -19.98
CA LEU A 139 -30.89 -49.04 -19.32
C LEU A 139 -31.87 -49.56 -18.28
N LEU A 140 -32.17 -50.85 -18.35
CA LEU A 140 -33.04 -51.55 -17.43
C LEU A 140 -32.21 -52.53 -16.61
N HIS A 141 -32.48 -52.58 -15.31
CA HIS A 141 -31.95 -53.60 -14.41
C HIS A 141 -33.12 -54.51 -13.98
N HIS A 142 -33.07 -55.79 -14.33
CA HIS A 142 -34.17 -56.73 -14.10
C HIS A 142 -35.55 -56.24 -14.61
N GLY A 143 -35.55 -55.50 -15.72
CA GLY A 143 -36.78 -54.98 -16.33
C GLY A 143 -37.32 -53.69 -15.71
N GLU A 144 -36.71 -53.17 -14.64
CA GLU A 144 -37.01 -51.85 -14.09
C GLU A 144 -36.11 -50.79 -14.73
N PRO A 145 -36.62 -49.61 -15.08
CA PRO A 145 -35.80 -48.51 -15.59
C PRO A 145 -34.75 -48.12 -14.56
N HIS A 146 -33.48 -48.12 -14.95
CA HIS A 146 -32.38 -47.70 -14.12
C HIS A 146 -31.99 -46.26 -14.44
N THR A 147 -31.55 -46.00 -15.68
CA THR A 147 -31.04 -44.70 -16.13
C THR A 147 -31.33 -44.52 -17.63
N ILE A 148 -31.47 -43.26 -18.08
CA ILE A 148 -31.68 -42.89 -19.48
C ILE A 148 -30.41 -42.24 -20.01
N TYR A 149 -29.98 -42.66 -21.20
CA TYR A 149 -28.78 -42.16 -21.86
C TYR A 149 -29.11 -41.62 -23.25
N VAL A 150 -28.32 -40.66 -23.70
CA VAL A 150 -28.39 -40.13 -25.07
C VAL A 150 -27.97 -41.18 -26.09
N SER A 151 -27.01 -42.04 -25.74
CA SER A 151 -26.53 -43.10 -26.63
C SER A 151 -26.53 -44.48 -25.97
N ARG A 152 -26.60 -45.51 -26.81
CA ARG A 152 -26.45 -46.90 -26.37
C ARG A 152 -25.04 -47.19 -25.85
N GLY A 153 -24.03 -46.51 -26.38
CA GLY A 153 -22.64 -46.65 -25.93
C GLY A 153 -22.46 -46.22 -24.48
N ASP A 154 -23.08 -45.11 -24.08
CA ASP A 154 -23.02 -44.60 -22.71
C ASP A 154 -23.74 -45.55 -21.74
N ALA A 155 -24.91 -46.05 -22.14
CA ALA A 155 -25.65 -47.06 -21.37
C ALA A 155 -24.81 -48.33 -21.15
N HIS A 156 -24.07 -48.78 -22.17
CA HIS A 156 -23.17 -49.92 -22.04
C HIS A 156 -21.97 -49.60 -21.13
N ALA A 157 -21.34 -48.44 -21.29
CA ALA A 157 -20.19 -48.05 -20.49
C ALA A 157 -20.54 -47.95 -19.00
N ASP A 158 -21.73 -47.45 -18.67
CA ASP A 158 -22.17 -47.32 -17.28
C ASP A 158 -22.34 -48.68 -16.59
N THR A 159 -22.77 -49.72 -17.31
CA THR A 159 -22.86 -51.07 -16.71
C THR A 159 -21.52 -51.62 -16.24
N ALA A 160 -20.39 -51.15 -16.78
CA ALA A 160 -19.07 -51.53 -16.29
C ALA A 160 -18.84 -51.07 -14.84
N THR A 161 -19.45 -49.94 -14.44
CA THR A 161 -19.42 -49.45 -13.05
C THR A 161 -20.25 -50.34 -12.11
N HIS A 162 -21.17 -51.13 -12.67
CA HIS A 162 -22.05 -52.06 -11.96
C HIS A 162 -21.58 -53.53 -12.04
N GLY A 163 -20.31 -53.76 -12.39
CA GLY A 163 -19.68 -55.09 -12.34
C GLY A 163 -19.87 -55.96 -13.58
N LEU A 164 -20.39 -55.42 -14.68
CA LEU A 164 -20.32 -56.09 -15.98
C LEU A 164 -18.91 -55.94 -16.59
N PRO A 165 -18.32 -57.00 -17.14
CA PRO A 165 -17.02 -56.91 -17.81
C PRO A 165 -17.06 -55.93 -18.99
N ALA A 166 -15.97 -55.17 -19.21
CA ALA A 166 -15.86 -54.21 -20.30
C ALA A 166 -15.91 -54.87 -21.70
N ASP A 167 -15.63 -56.18 -21.78
CA ASP A 167 -15.73 -57.00 -22.98
C ASP A 167 -17.10 -57.70 -23.13
N HIS A 168 -18.10 -57.33 -22.31
CA HIS A 168 -19.44 -57.91 -22.39
C HIS A 168 -20.08 -57.66 -23.76
N VAL A 169 -20.37 -58.74 -24.48
CA VAL A 169 -21.03 -58.69 -25.78
C VAL A 169 -22.54 -58.55 -25.61
N TRP A 170 -23.02 -57.33 -25.81
CA TRP A 170 -24.45 -57.01 -25.79
C TRP A 170 -25.22 -57.69 -26.92
N LYS A 171 -26.08 -58.65 -26.58
CA LYS A 171 -26.93 -59.34 -27.54
C LYS A 171 -28.17 -58.49 -27.87
N PRO A 172 -28.69 -58.55 -29.11
CA PRO A 172 -30.01 -58.03 -29.44
C PRO A 172 -31.05 -58.64 -28.49
N CYS A 173 -31.99 -57.81 -28.03
CA CYS A 173 -33.10 -58.31 -27.22
C CYS A 173 -33.94 -59.27 -28.07
N ASP A 174 -34.20 -60.46 -27.54
CA ASP A 174 -35.19 -61.39 -28.10
C ASP A 174 -36.57 -61.17 -27.43
N ASP A 175 -37.53 -62.05 -27.74
CA ASP A 175 -38.91 -61.95 -27.26
C ASP A 175 -39.09 -62.27 -25.77
N ARG A 176 -38.00 -62.51 -25.01
CA ARG A 176 -38.08 -62.75 -23.56
C ARG A 176 -38.47 -61.49 -22.78
N PRO A 177 -39.18 -61.66 -21.65
CA PRO A 177 -39.59 -60.52 -20.82
C PRO A 177 -38.36 -59.74 -20.30
N PRO A 178 -38.45 -58.41 -20.12
CA PRO A 178 -37.35 -57.58 -19.62
C PRO A 178 -36.73 -58.10 -18.31
N ALA A 179 -37.56 -58.64 -17.41
CA ALA A 179 -37.11 -59.23 -16.14
C ALA A 179 -36.19 -60.45 -16.29
N ALA A 180 -36.15 -61.09 -17.46
CA ALA A 180 -35.24 -62.21 -17.75
C ALA A 180 -33.79 -61.77 -18.00
N PHE A 181 -33.53 -60.46 -18.06
CA PHE A 181 -32.21 -59.90 -18.27
C PHE A 181 -31.77 -59.16 -17.00
N THR A 182 -30.55 -59.44 -16.52
CA THR A 182 -29.95 -58.63 -15.45
C THR A 182 -29.79 -57.19 -15.91
N TRP A 183 -29.23 -57.00 -17.10
CA TRP A 183 -29.10 -55.69 -17.74
C TRP A 183 -29.63 -55.75 -19.16
N ARG A 184 -30.43 -54.75 -19.55
CA ARG A 184 -31.03 -54.65 -20.88
C ARG A 184 -31.04 -53.20 -21.33
N CYS A 185 -30.61 -52.93 -22.56
CA CYS A 185 -30.73 -51.61 -23.18
C CYS A 185 -31.92 -51.59 -24.15
N GLU A 186 -32.85 -50.67 -23.96
CA GLU A 186 -33.95 -50.43 -24.89
C GLU A 186 -33.80 -49.07 -25.57
N ALA A 187 -33.80 -49.07 -26.90
CA ALA A 187 -33.74 -47.86 -27.70
C ALA A 187 -35.15 -47.30 -27.94
N PHE A 188 -35.30 -45.99 -27.74
CA PHE A 188 -36.48 -45.21 -28.04
C PHE A 188 -36.12 -44.11 -29.03
N ILE A 189 -37.07 -43.66 -29.84
CA ILE A 189 -36.91 -42.58 -30.81
C ILE A 189 -37.99 -41.53 -30.57
N TYR A 190 -37.59 -40.26 -30.63
CA TYR A 190 -38.51 -39.14 -30.54
C TYR A 190 -39.49 -39.14 -31.71
N ASN A 191 -40.79 -39.04 -31.38
CA ASN A 191 -41.88 -38.96 -32.33
C ASN A 191 -42.59 -37.60 -32.15
N PRO A 192 -42.46 -36.66 -33.10
CA PRO A 192 -43.04 -35.32 -32.97
C PRO A 192 -44.56 -35.35 -32.90
N VAL A 193 -45.22 -36.34 -33.53
CA VAL A 193 -46.68 -36.48 -33.54
C VAL A 193 -47.25 -36.68 -32.13
N SER A 194 -46.53 -37.40 -31.27
CA SER A 194 -46.95 -37.66 -29.88
C SER A 194 -46.26 -36.77 -28.86
N ASN A 195 -45.38 -35.86 -29.30
CA ASN A 195 -44.45 -35.12 -28.45
C ASN A 195 -43.78 -36.02 -27.37
N GLY A 196 -43.27 -37.17 -27.79
CA GLY A 196 -42.77 -38.18 -26.86
C GLY A 196 -41.92 -39.23 -27.55
N PHE A 197 -41.24 -40.05 -26.75
CA PHE A 197 -40.36 -41.10 -27.23
C PHE A 197 -41.11 -42.42 -27.35
N ARG A 198 -40.98 -43.10 -28.49
CA ARG A 198 -41.54 -44.45 -28.71
C ARG A 198 -40.42 -45.47 -28.88
N ARG A 199 -40.67 -46.71 -28.48
CA ARG A 199 -39.70 -47.79 -28.61
C ARG A 199 -39.33 -48.01 -30.09
N LEU A 200 -38.03 -48.06 -30.41
CA LEU A 200 -37.55 -48.24 -31.78
C LEU A 200 -37.91 -49.64 -32.32
N HIS A 201 -37.80 -50.66 -31.47
CA HIS A 201 -38.15 -52.04 -31.81
C HIS A 201 -39.36 -52.47 -30.98
N MET A 202 -40.52 -52.50 -31.62
CA MET A 202 -41.74 -53.06 -31.03
C MET A 202 -41.61 -54.59 -30.96
N PRO A 203 -41.93 -55.21 -29.81
CA PRO A 203 -42.02 -56.67 -29.75
C PRO A 203 -43.09 -57.18 -30.72
N ALA A 204 -42.88 -58.37 -31.29
CA ALA A 204 -43.86 -58.98 -32.17
C ALA A 204 -45.21 -59.09 -31.42
N PRO A 205 -46.34 -58.75 -32.08
CA PRO A 205 -47.64 -58.91 -31.45
C PRO A 205 -47.82 -60.38 -31.07
N LYS A 206 -47.95 -60.66 -29.77
CA LYS A 206 -48.37 -61.98 -29.31
C LYS A 206 -49.76 -62.22 -29.87
N GLN A 207 -49.91 -63.26 -30.69
CA GLN A 207 -51.23 -63.79 -30.97
C GLN A 207 -51.80 -64.24 -29.62
N ILE A 208 -52.85 -63.55 -29.17
CA ILE A 208 -53.66 -64.05 -28.07
C ILE A 208 -54.40 -65.24 -28.67
N GLU A 209 -53.79 -66.43 -28.62
CA GLU A 209 -54.52 -67.66 -28.89
C GLU A 209 -55.72 -67.70 -27.94
N GLY A 210 -56.89 -67.87 -28.55
CA GLY A 210 -58.17 -67.49 -27.99
C GLY A 210 -58.45 -68.04 -26.60
N ALA A 211 -59.13 -67.22 -25.81
CA ALA A 211 -60.06 -67.73 -24.83
C ALA A 211 -61.12 -68.57 -25.58
N ALA A 212 -61.07 -69.87 -25.39
CA ALA A 212 -62.15 -70.82 -25.65
C ALA A 212 -62.41 -71.58 -24.35
#